data_AF-A0A7V8XID1-F1
#
_entry.id   AF-A0A7V8XID1-F1
#
_cell.length_a   1.000
_cell.length_b   1.000
_cell.length_c   1.000
_cell.angle_alpha   90.00
_cell.angle_beta   90.00
_cell.angle_gamma   90.00
#
_symmetry.space_group_name_H-M   'P 1'
#
loop_
_entity.id
_entity.type
_entity.pdbx_description
1 polymer ?
#
loop_
_entity_poly.entity_id
_entity_poly.type
_entity_poly.pdbx_seq_one_letter_code
_entity_poly.pdbx_strand_id
1 'polypeptide(L)'
;METPIGHHAIVRLDTDEGVSGWGEAPAIATWGGSGGRYYGETPETVRHLVRDYLLPAVRGLDPAEIGVVHARMDKVVKGNPYAKAAVDIACHDLAGKAQGVSVSTLLGGRHRDGIELAHSLGIMEIDRCLAEAEQAVAEGARTIKCKTGLDPQRDVELVRRLRETVGDEVRIRVDGNEGYRTVAEAIDTTRRQEEYGIFLCEQPVAGAEALARVAGRIDVPVMADESAWTALDILELYELQAAECFSCYVTKPGGLYRARQQAELAATLGMYHDIGGSIEMGIG
;
A
#
# COMPACT_ATOMS: atom_id res chain seq x y z
N MET A 1 17.64 13.97 2.34
CA MET A 1 16.66 14.72 3.14
C MET A 1 16.11 13.71 4.13
N GLU A 2 16.51 13.79 5.40
CA GLU A 2 16.02 12.88 6.44
C GLU A 2 14.65 13.38 6.90
N THR A 3 13.59 12.95 6.22
CA THR A 3 12.24 13.14 6.76
C THR A 3 12.10 12.21 7.96
N PRO A 4 11.82 12.72 9.18
CA PRO A 4 11.64 11.86 10.33
C PRO A 4 10.49 10.88 10.08
N ILE A 5 10.70 9.60 10.36
CA ILE A 5 9.61 8.65 10.53
C ILE A 5 8.73 9.20 11.68
N GLY A 6 7.41 9.28 11.48
CA GLY A 6 6.49 9.84 12.48
C GLY A 6 5.96 11.26 12.20
N HIS A 7 6.23 11.85 11.03
CA HIS A 7 5.60 13.12 10.63
C HIS A 7 4.32 12.87 9.83
N HIS A 8 3.18 12.81 10.52
CA HIS A 8 1.87 12.48 9.94
C HIS A 8 0.89 13.65 10.06
N ALA A 9 -0.07 13.74 9.13
CA ALA A 9 -1.22 14.62 9.28
C ALA A 9 -2.42 13.84 9.81
N ILE A 10 -3.02 14.33 10.90
CA ILE A 10 -4.26 13.79 11.46
C ILE A 10 -5.38 14.80 11.19
N VAL A 11 -6.52 14.31 10.71
CA VAL A 11 -7.73 15.09 10.48
C VAL A 11 -8.78 14.65 11.49
N ARG A 12 -9.40 15.64 12.15
CA ARG A 12 -10.60 15.45 12.95
C ARG A 12 -11.74 16.20 12.29
N LEU A 13 -12.86 15.52 12.06
CA LEU A 13 -14.11 16.12 11.60
C LEU A 13 -15.12 16.06 12.73
N ASP A 14 -15.85 17.15 12.95
CA ASP A 14 -16.89 17.28 13.97
C ASP A 14 -18.25 17.51 13.29
N THR A 15 -19.29 16.90 13.86
CA THR A 15 -20.69 17.16 13.50
C THR A 15 -21.35 18.16 14.44
N ASP A 16 -22.49 18.70 14.01
CA ASP A 16 -23.42 19.45 14.85
C ASP A 16 -24.13 18.59 15.91
N GLU A 17 -24.10 17.27 15.77
CA GLU A 17 -24.58 16.29 16.76
C GLU A 17 -23.51 15.92 17.81
N GLY A 18 -22.32 16.51 17.75
CA GLY A 18 -21.25 16.29 18.73
C GLY A 18 -20.46 14.99 18.56
N VAL A 19 -20.67 14.28 17.44
CA VAL A 19 -19.86 13.11 17.05
C VAL A 19 -18.62 13.57 16.28
N SER A 20 -17.46 12.98 16.60
CA SER A 20 -16.19 13.25 15.91
C SER A 20 -15.61 12.01 15.25
N GLY A 21 -15.14 12.18 14.01
CA GLY A 21 -14.38 11.19 13.25
C GLY A 21 -12.92 11.58 13.09
N TRP A 22 -12.03 10.59 13.05
CA TRP A 22 -10.59 10.74 12.88
C TRP A 22 -10.10 10.05 11.62
N GLY A 23 -9.17 10.70 10.94
CA GLY A 23 -8.48 10.12 9.79
C GLY A 23 -7.02 10.54 9.75
N GLU A 24 -6.24 9.79 9.00
CA GLU A 24 -4.78 9.92 8.95
C GLU A 24 -4.29 9.97 7.51
N ALA A 25 -3.25 10.78 7.30
CA ALA A 25 -2.47 10.82 6.07
C ALA A 25 -0.99 10.60 6.41
N PRO A 26 -0.44 9.40 6.17
CA PRO A 26 0.99 9.13 6.25
C PRO A 26 1.71 9.66 5.00
N ALA A 27 1.66 10.97 4.80
CA ALA A 27 2.15 11.64 3.59
C ALA A 27 3.68 11.59 3.48
N ILE A 28 4.19 11.04 2.39
CA ILE A 28 5.63 10.86 2.13
C ILE A 28 6.02 11.64 0.87
N ALA A 29 6.86 12.68 1.05
CA ALA A 29 7.26 13.57 -0.04
C ALA A 29 8.05 12.87 -1.16
N THR A 30 8.78 11.81 -0.80
CA THR A 30 9.71 11.10 -1.68
C THR A 30 9.12 9.82 -2.28
N TRP A 31 7.87 9.48 -1.96
CA TRP A 31 7.21 8.30 -2.49
C TRP A 31 6.05 8.72 -3.39
N GLY A 32 5.81 7.96 -4.45
CA GLY A 32 4.91 8.34 -5.50
C GLY A 32 4.59 7.18 -6.43
N GLY A 33 3.88 7.51 -7.49
CA GLY A 33 3.50 6.58 -8.53
C GLY A 33 4.65 6.31 -9.48
N SER A 34 4.63 5.10 -10.03
CA SER A 34 5.60 4.72 -11.03
C SER A 34 5.64 5.67 -12.23
N GLY A 35 6.84 5.94 -12.74
CA GLY A 35 7.04 6.84 -13.89
C GLY A 35 6.61 8.30 -13.65
N GLY A 36 6.43 8.71 -12.38
CA GLY A 36 5.98 10.06 -12.03
C GLY A 36 4.50 10.30 -12.29
N ARG A 37 3.67 9.24 -12.37
CA ARG A 37 2.22 9.35 -12.57
C ARG A 37 1.51 9.94 -11.36
N TYR A 38 2.03 9.68 -10.15
CA TYR A 38 1.58 10.25 -8.89
C TYR A 38 2.79 10.80 -8.13
N TYR A 39 2.58 11.89 -7.38
CA TYR A 39 3.65 12.59 -6.68
C TYR A 39 3.43 12.53 -5.17
N GLY A 40 4.53 12.65 -4.42
CA GLY A 40 4.49 12.68 -2.96
C GLY A 40 3.77 13.90 -2.41
N GLU A 41 3.19 13.72 -1.22
CA GLU A 41 2.57 14.76 -0.42
C GLU A 41 3.37 14.96 0.88
N THR A 42 3.16 16.09 1.56
CA THR A 42 3.68 16.32 2.91
C THR A 42 2.53 16.58 3.88
N PRO A 43 2.72 16.41 5.20
CA PRO A 43 1.70 16.79 6.18
C PRO A 43 1.23 18.24 6.04
N GLU A 44 2.11 19.17 5.64
CA GLU A 44 1.76 20.56 5.37
C GLU A 44 0.90 20.73 4.12
N THR A 45 1.20 20.02 3.03
CA THR A 45 0.36 20.07 1.82
C THR A 45 -1.00 19.47 2.11
N VAL A 46 -1.05 18.35 2.84
CA VAL A 46 -2.30 17.74 3.32
C VAL A 46 -3.08 18.74 4.16
N ARG A 47 -2.46 19.35 5.19
CA ARG A 47 -3.11 20.34 6.05
C ARG A 47 -3.67 21.51 5.25
N HIS A 48 -2.90 22.05 4.31
CA HIS A 48 -3.34 23.16 3.46
C HIS A 48 -4.55 22.77 2.62
N LEU A 49 -4.49 21.64 1.92
CA LEU A 49 -5.56 21.15 1.06
C LEU A 49 -6.83 20.85 1.85
N VAL A 50 -6.71 20.15 2.98
CA VAL A 50 -7.85 19.83 3.83
C VAL A 50 -8.51 21.11 4.34
N ARG A 51 -7.73 22.03 4.94
CA ARG A 51 -8.27 23.25 5.55
C ARG A 51 -8.90 24.20 4.53
N ASP A 52 -8.21 24.44 3.41
CA ASP A 52 -8.53 25.56 2.52
C ASP A 52 -9.40 25.15 1.33
N TYR A 53 -9.48 23.86 1.00
CA TYR A 53 -10.20 23.37 -0.17
C TYR A 53 -11.18 22.24 0.15
N LEU A 54 -10.72 21.13 0.74
CA LEU A 54 -11.55 19.94 0.92
C LEU A 54 -12.64 20.17 1.97
N LEU A 55 -12.29 20.67 3.16
CA LEU A 55 -13.25 20.91 4.24
C LEU A 55 -14.34 21.93 3.84
N PRO A 56 -14.03 23.08 3.21
CA PRO A 56 -15.06 23.96 2.68
C PRO A 56 -16.00 23.29 1.67
N ALA A 57 -15.49 22.36 0.86
CA ALA A 57 -16.28 21.68 -0.18
C ALA A 57 -17.22 20.60 0.38
N VAL A 58 -16.89 20.01 1.53
CA VAL A 58 -17.64 18.90 2.14
C VAL A 58 -18.43 19.30 3.39
N ARG A 59 -18.32 20.56 3.84
CA ARG A 59 -19.04 21.06 5.02
C ARG A 59 -20.55 20.97 4.81
N GLY A 60 -21.25 20.41 5.80
CA GLY A 60 -22.70 20.26 5.81
C GLY A 60 -23.22 19.08 5.01
N LEU A 61 -22.33 18.22 4.49
CA LEU A 61 -22.72 16.94 3.91
C LEU A 61 -22.86 15.88 5.00
N ASP A 62 -23.68 14.87 4.72
CA ASP A 62 -23.73 13.65 5.52
C ASP A 62 -22.46 12.80 5.25
N PRO A 63 -21.65 12.48 6.27
CA PRO A 63 -20.46 11.64 6.12
C PRO A 63 -20.76 10.21 5.65
N ALA A 64 -21.99 9.71 5.83
CA ALA A 64 -22.42 8.41 5.30
C ALA A 64 -22.63 8.45 3.77
N GLU A 65 -22.82 9.63 3.17
CA GLU A 65 -22.89 9.82 1.72
C GLU A 65 -21.49 9.91 1.08
N ILE A 66 -20.62 8.94 1.38
CA ILE A 66 -19.18 8.99 1.05
C ILE A 66 -18.88 9.22 -0.45
N GLY A 67 -19.73 8.69 -1.34
CA GLY A 67 -19.61 8.94 -2.77
C GLY A 67 -19.84 10.42 -3.14
N VAL A 68 -20.75 11.11 -2.45
CA VAL A 68 -20.99 12.55 -2.61
C VAL A 68 -19.81 13.35 -2.07
N VAL A 69 -19.28 12.97 -0.90
CA VAL A 69 -18.08 13.59 -0.31
C VAL A 69 -16.91 13.54 -1.29
N HIS A 70 -16.59 12.36 -1.85
CA HIS A 70 -15.55 12.21 -2.87
C HIS A 70 -15.81 13.07 -4.11
N ALA A 71 -17.03 13.05 -4.65
CA ALA A 71 -17.38 13.85 -5.82
C ALA A 71 -17.18 15.36 -5.59
N ARG A 72 -17.42 15.85 -4.37
CA ARG A 72 -17.14 17.25 -3.99
C ARG A 72 -15.64 17.53 -3.87
N MET A 73 -14.90 16.64 -3.21
CA MET A 73 -13.44 16.76 -3.09
C MET A 73 -12.74 16.78 -4.46
N ASP A 74 -13.15 15.89 -5.37
CA ASP A 74 -12.59 15.81 -6.73
C ASP A 74 -12.85 17.05 -7.58
N LYS A 75 -13.98 17.74 -7.33
CA LYS A 75 -14.33 18.95 -8.06
C LYS A 75 -13.40 20.13 -7.70
N VAL A 76 -12.91 20.17 -6.46
CA VAL A 76 -12.08 21.29 -5.97
C VAL A 76 -10.59 21.01 -6.04
N VAL A 77 -10.17 19.73 -5.95
CA VAL A 77 -8.76 19.34 -5.97
C VAL A 77 -8.59 18.09 -6.84
N LYS A 78 -7.77 18.19 -7.90
CA LYS A 78 -7.29 17.01 -8.65
C LYS A 78 -6.11 16.36 -7.91
N GLY A 79 -6.01 15.04 -7.98
CA GLY A 79 -4.96 14.28 -7.28
C GLY A 79 -5.06 14.42 -5.75
N ASN A 80 -3.91 14.48 -5.09
CA ASN A 80 -3.73 14.59 -3.64
C ASN A 80 -4.49 13.52 -2.84
N PRO A 81 -4.25 12.23 -3.13
CA PRO A 81 -5.03 11.16 -2.55
C PRO A 81 -4.81 11.01 -1.04
N TYR A 82 -3.65 11.36 -0.48
CA TYR A 82 -3.45 11.30 0.98
C TYR A 82 -4.36 12.28 1.71
N ALA A 83 -4.45 13.53 1.22
CA ALA A 83 -5.36 14.52 1.79
C ALA A 83 -6.83 14.06 1.73
N LYS A 84 -7.23 13.41 0.63
CA LYS A 84 -8.58 12.86 0.47
C LYS A 84 -8.82 11.63 1.34
N ALA A 85 -7.82 10.77 1.50
CA ALA A 85 -7.90 9.59 2.35
C ALA A 85 -8.13 9.97 3.82
N ALA A 86 -7.43 10.98 4.33
CA ALA A 86 -7.65 11.45 5.70
C ALA A 86 -9.08 11.96 5.93
N VAL A 87 -9.69 12.62 4.94
CA VAL A 87 -11.10 13.06 5.02
C VAL A 87 -12.04 11.86 4.92
N ASP A 88 -11.80 10.93 3.99
CA ASP A 88 -12.59 9.72 3.80
C ASP A 88 -12.61 8.83 5.06
N ILE A 89 -11.45 8.59 5.66
CA ILE A 89 -11.31 7.77 6.87
C ILE A 89 -12.05 8.44 8.03
N ALA A 90 -11.90 9.76 8.19
CA ALA A 90 -12.64 10.52 9.19
C ALA A 90 -14.16 10.45 8.97
N CYS A 91 -14.64 10.50 7.72
CA CYS A 91 -16.06 10.30 7.40
C CYS A 91 -16.55 8.89 7.77
N HIS A 92 -15.77 7.84 7.47
CA HIS A 92 -16.15 6.47 7.83
C HIS A 92 -16.19 6.26 9.36
N ASP A 93 -15.20 6.76 10.10
CA ASP A 93 -15.17 6.69 11.57
C ASP A 93 -16.38 7.42 12.17
N LEU A 94 -16.68 8.61 11.66
CA LEU A 94 -17.85 9.39 12.07
C LEU A 94 -19.15 8.64 11.79
N ALA A 95 -19.34 8.14 10.56
CA ALA A 95 -20.54 7.40 10.16
C ALA A 95 -20.74 6.14 11.01
N GLY A 96 -19.66 5.40 11.31
CA GLY A 96 -19.70 4.23 12.17
C GLY A 96 -20.13 4.57 13.59
N LYS A 97 -19.54 5.62 14.18
CA LYS A 97 -19.90 6.11 15.52
C LYS A 97 -21.33 6.60 15.61
N ALA A 98 -21.80 7.37 14.63
CA ALA A 98 -23.16 7.88 14.58
C ALA A 98 -24.19 6.74 14.51
N GLN A 99 -23.87 5.65 13.82
CA GLN A 99 -24.75 4.48 13.66
C GLN A 99 -24.53 3.40 14.73
N GLY A 100 -23.50 3.52 15.58
CA GLY A 100 -23.16 2.51 16.58
C GLY A 100 -22.63 1.19 15.99
N VAL A 101 -21.99 1.25 14.81
CA VAL A 101 -21.45 0.06 14.11
C VAL A 101 -19.97 0.25 13.75
N SER A 102 -19.27 -0.86 13.49
CA SER A 102 -17.88 -0.80 13.02
C SER A 102 -17.79 -0.31 11.57
N VAL A 103 -16.66 0.31 11.20
CA VAL A 103 -16.36 0.63 9.79
C VAL A 103 -16.39 -0.62 8.92
N SER A 104 -15.93 -1.77 9.42
CA SER A 104 -16.05 -3.03 8.70
C SER A 104 -17.49 -3.41 8.38
N THR A 105 -18.46 -3.07 9.23
CA THR A 105 -19.90 -3.26 8.96
C THR A 105 -20.36 -2.37 7.81
N LEU A 106 -19.92 -1.11 7.78
CA LEU A 106 -20.21 -0.18 6.68
C LEU A 106 -19.60 -0.65 5.35
N LEU A 107 -18.46 -1.35 5.40
CA LEU A 107 -17.75 -1.88 4.23
C LEU A 107 -18.22 -3.29 3.79
N GLY A 108 -19.33 -3.79 4.32
CA GLY A 108 -19.92 -5.08 3.90
C GLY A 108 -19.84 -6.20 4.94
N GLY A 109 -19.31 -5.91 6.13
CA GLY A 109 -19.27 -6.83 7.26
C GLY A 109 -17.92 -7.51 7.47
N ARG A 110 -17.73 -8.01 8.70
CA ARG A 110 -16.55 -8.80 9.07
C ARG A 110 -16.60 -10.16 8.38
N HIS A 111 -15.63 -10.43 7.50
CA HIS A 111 -15.53 -11.70 6.79
C HIS A 111 -14.67 -12.76 7.52
N ARG A 112 -13.77 -12.33 8.41
CA ARG A 112 -12.84 -13.21 9.14
C ARG A 112 -12.48 -12.65 10.51
N ASP A 113 -12.04 -13.52 11.41
CA ASP A 113 -11.72 -13.12 12.78
C ASP A 113 -10.32 -12.55 12.97
N GLY A 114 -9.38 -12.92 12.10
CA GLY A 114 -8.02 -12.42 12.09
C GLY A 114 -7.46 -12.33 10.67
N ILE A 115 -6.35 -11.62 10.55
CA ILE A 115 -5.56 -11.51 9.33
C ILE A 115 -4.15 -12.00 9.61
N GLU A 116 -3.56 -12.72 8.65
CA GLU A 116 -2.13 -13.02 8.71
C GLU A 116 -1.35 -11.75 8.41
N LEU A 117 -0.32 -11.47 9.22
CA LEU A 117 0.59 -10.35 9.00
C LEU A 117 1.88 -10.87 8.37
N ALA A 118 2.30 -10.24 7.28
CA ALA A 118 3.63 -10.41 6.73
C ALA A 118 4.58 -9.44 7.45
N HIS A 119 5.62 -9.97 8.09
CA HIS A 119 6.61 -9.13 8.78
C HIS A 119 7.56 -8.51 7.76
N SER A 120 7.57 -7.18 7.66
CA SER A 120 8.41 -6.47 6.69
C SER A 120 9.73 -6.04 7.33
N LEU A 121 10.82 -6.63 6.86
CA LEU A 121 12.18 -6.26 7.23
C LEU A 121 12.59 -4.97 6.52
N GLY A 122 13.07 -3.99 7.27
CA GLY A 122 13.64 -2.77 6.71
C GLY A 122 14.96 -2.99 5.97
N ILE A 123 15.46 -1.95 5.31
CA ILE A 123 16.80 -1.94 4.73
C ILE A 123 17.83 -1.86 5.87
N MET A 124 18.61 -2.93 6.04
CA MET A 124 19.67 -3.03 7.04
C MET A 124 20.71 -4.08 6.62
N GLU A 125 21.75 -4.22 7.45
CA GLU A 125 22.76 -5.28 7.32
C GLU A 125 22.10 -6.67 7.36
N ILE A 126 22.61 -7.60 6.53
CA ILE A 126 22.01 -8.93 6.37
C ILE A 126 21.88 -9.64 7.72
N ASP A 127 22.92 -9.69 8.54
CA ASP A 127 22.86 -10.40 9.82
C ASP A 127 21.79 -9.80 10.78
N ARG A 128 21.50 -8.50 10.67
CA ARG A 128 20.39 -7.88 11.41
C ARG A 128 19.03 -8.28 10.81
N CYS A 129 18.91 -8.33 9.48
CA CYS A 129 17.70 -8.87 8.83
C CYS A 129 17.41 -10.29 9.30
N LEU A 130 18.44 -11.15 9.39
CA LEU A 130 18.28 -12.55 9.80
C LEU A 130 17.80 -12.65 11.26
N ALA A 131 18.44 -11.92 12.18
CA ALA A 131 18.04 -11.93 13.59
C ALA A 131 16.60 -11.43 13.79
N GLU A 132 16.18 -10.39 13.06
CA GLU A 132 14.80 -9.90 13.11
C GLU A 132 13.82 -10.90 12.48
N ALA A 133 14.19 -11.58 11.39
CA ALA A 133 13.38 -12.61 10.77
C ALA A 133 13.15 -13.81 11.71
N GLU A 134 14.20 -14.28 12.38
CA GLU A 134 14.10 -15.35 13.39
C GLU A 134 13.15 -14.96 14.52
N GLN A 135 13.28 -13.73 15.02
CA GLN A 135 12.40 -13.22 16.06
C GLN A 135 10.94 -13.16 15.57
N ALA A 136 10.69 -12.60 14.39
CA ALA A 136 9.34 -12.50 13.83
C ALA A 136 8.70 -13.88 13.63
N VAL A 137 9.46 -14.86 13.14
CA VAL A 137 8.98 -16.25 12.99
C VAL A 137 8.68 -16.88 14.35
N ALA A 138 9.53 -16.65 15.37
CA ALA A 138 9.28 -17.11 16.73
C ALA A 138 8.03 -16.47 17.37
N GLU A 139 7.68 -15.24 16.95
CA GLU A 139 6.44 -14.54 17.34
C GLU A 139 5.21 -15.00 16.54
N GLY A 140 5.39 -15.86 15.53
CA GLY A 140 4.32 -16.50 14.77
C GLY A 140 4.16 -16.00 13.33
N ALA A 141 5.07 -15.16 12.83
CA ALA A 141 5.05 -14.73 11.43
C ALA A 141 5.27 -15.94 10.50
N ARG A 142 4.41 -16.06 9.49
CA ARG A 142 4.49 -17.11 8.46
C ARG A 142 5.02 -16.59 7.13
N THR A 143 5.11 -15.28 7.00
CA THR A 143 5.54 -14.59 5.79
C THR A 143 6.51 -13.48 6.20
N ILE A 144 7.70 -13.50 5.60
CA ILE A 144 8.72 -12.45 5.74
C ILE A 144 8.79 -11.69 4.42
N LYS A 145 8.60 -10.38 4.47
CA LYS A 145 8.85 -9.45 3.36
C LYS A 145 10.23 -8.83 3.57
N CYS A 146 11.12 -8.91 2.59
CA CYS A 146 12.45 -8.32 2.68
C CYS A 146 12.71 -7.34 1.53
N LYS A 147 13.44 -6.26 1.84
CA LYS A 147 13.77 -5.21 0.88
C LYS A 147 14.96 -5.62 0.01
N THR A 148 14.76 -5.55 -1.29
CA THR A 148 15.72 -5.77 -2.37
C THR A 148 15.76 -4.53 -3.28
N GLY A 149 16.27 -4.63 -4.51
CA GLY A 149 16.37 -3.50 -5.43
C GLY A 149 17.54 -2.56 -5.14
N LEU A 150 18.51 -2.99 -4.32
CA LEU A 150 19.67 -2.15 -3.97
C LEU A 150 20.92 -2.56 -4.74
N ASP A 151 21.28 -3.83 -4.63
CA ASP A 151 22.40 -4.44 -5.33
C ASP A 151 22.07 -5.91 -5.61
N PRO A 152 22.10 -6.35 -6.88
CA PRO A 152 21.75 -7.72 -7.26
C PRO A 152 22.47 -8.83 -6.49
N GLN A 153 23.77 -8.66 -6.18
CA GLN A 153 24.54 -9.70 -5.50
C GLN A 153 24.16 -9.79 -4.02
N ARG A 154 24.06 -8.63 -3.37
CA ARG A 154 23.59 -8.51 -1.99
C ARG A 154 22.18 -9.06 -1.84
N ASP A 155 21.29 -8.77 -2.77
CA ASP A 155 19.88 -9.14 -2.68
C ASP A 155 19.66 -10.65 -2.87
N VAL A 156 20.44 -11.30 -3.74
CA VAL A 156 20.42 -12.77 -3.87
C VAL A 156 20.99 -13.42 -2.61
N GLU A 157 22.09 -12.90 -2.07
CA GLU A 157 22.69 -13.40 -0.82
C GLU A 157 21.74 -13.23 0.37
N LEU A 158 21.04 -12.09 0.49
CA LEU A 158 20.03 -11.88 1.52
C LEU A 158 18.95 -12.97 1.47
N VAL A 159 18.38 -13.22 0.29
CA VAL A 159 17.30 -14.20 0.12
C VAL A 159 17.79 -15.62 0.44
N ARG A 160 18.98 -16.00 -0.06
CA ARG A 160 19.60 -17.29 0.27
C ARG A 160 19.72 -17.49 1.77
N ARG A 161 20.32 -16.52 2.45
CA ARG A 161 20.56 -16.57 3.90
C ARG A 161 19.25 -16.56 4.69
N LEU A 162 18.27 -15.75 4.27
CA LEU A 162 16.93 -15.77 4.87
C LEU A 162 16.32 -17.16 4.77
N ARG A 163 16.32 -17.79 3.59
CA ARG A 163 15.78 -19.15 3.41
C ARG A 163 16.47 -20.17 4.32
N GLU A 164 17.80 -20.14 4.41
CA GLU A 164 18.58 -21.01 5.31
C GLU A 164 18.21 -20.79 6.79
N THR A 165 17.93 -19.55 7.17
CA THR A 165 17.60 -19.16 8.54
C THR A 165 16.17 -19.51 8.93
N VAL A 166 15.17 -19.21 8.08
CA VAL A 166 13.74 -19.36 8.44
C VAL A 166 13.14 -20.70 8.01
N GLY A 167 13.88 -21.52 7.26
CA GLY A 167 13.44 -22.83 6.78
C GLY A 167 12.43 -22.74 5.62
N ASP A 168 12.04 -23.89 5.06
CA ASP A 168 11.26 -23.97 3.80
C ASP A 168 9.77 -23.61 3.93
N GLU A 169 9.20 -23.70 5.13
CA GLU A 169 7.76 -23.47 5.35
C GLU A 169 7.40 -21.98 5.39
N VAL A 170 8.34 -21.10 5.77
CA VAL A 170 8.11 -19.67 5.85
C VAL A 170 8.11 -19.07 4.43
N ARG A 171 7.08 -18.29 4.09
CA ARG A 171 7.03 -17.60 2.79
C ARG A 171 7.96 -16.39 2.79
N ILE A 172 8.73 -16.22 1.72
CA ILE A 172 9.62 -15.07 1.54
C ILE A 172 9.12 -14.24 0.36
N ARG A 173 8.73 -12.98 0.62
CA ARG A 173 8.41 -11.99 -0.41
C ARG A 173 9.58 -11.03 -0.55
N VAL A 174 10.01 -10.76 -1.77
CA VAL A 174 11.02 -9.73 -2.07
C VAL A 174 10.31 -8.48 -2.57
N ASP A 175 10.75 -7.31 -2.11
CA ASP A 175 10.22 -6.01 -2.52
C ASP A 175 11.35 -5.13 -3.04
N GLY A 176 11.33 -4.87 -4.35
CA GLY A 176 12.34 -4.09 -5.04
C GLY A 176 12.16 -2.58 -4.95
N ASN A 177 10.97 -2.07 -4.59
CA ASN A 177 10.63 -0.64 -4.64
C ASN A 177 11.20 0.10 -5.86
N GLU A 178 11.02 -0.48 -7.04
CA GLU A 178 11.51 0.03 -8.33
C GLU A 178 13.04 0.15 -8.47
N GLY A 179 13.81 -0.45 -7.55
CA GLY A 179 15.23 -0.19 -7.39
C GLY A 179 16.13 -0.79 -8.49
N TYR A 180 15.70 -1.83 -9.21
CA TYR A 180 16.49 -2.36 -10.31
C TYR A 180 16.46 -1.43 -11.51
N ARG A 181 17.64 -1.08 -12.02
CA ARG A 181 17.79 -0.05 -13.06
C ARG A 181 17.25 -0.48 -14.41
N THR A 182 17.25 -1.79 -14.66
CA THR A 182 16.82 -2.35 -15.95
C THR A 182 15.98 -3.58 -15.74
N VAL A 183 15.08 -3.84 -16.71
CA VAL A 183 14.31 -5.08 -16.78
C VAL A 183 15.20 -6.32 -16.78
N ALA A 184 16.36 -6.27 -17.45
CA ALA A 184 17.29 -7.39 -17.49
C ALA A 184 17.91 -7.70 -16.12
N GLU A 185 18.31 -6.66 -15.38
CA GLU A 185 18.83 -6.77 -14.02
C GLU A 185 17.79 -7.34 -13.06
N ALA A 186 16.54 -6.88 -13.14
CA ALA A 186 15.43 -7.41 -12.36
C ALA A 186 15.17 -8.90 -12.64
N ILE A 187 15.14 -9.30 -13.92
CA ILE A 187 14.93 -10.70 -14.32
C ILE A 187 16.06 -11.59 -13.83
N ASP A 188 17.32 -11.21 -14.06
CA ASP A 188 18.48 -11.99 -13.63
C ASP A 188 18.48 -12.19 -12.12
N THR A 189 18.27 -11.10 -11.37
CA THR A 189 18.27 -11.13 -9.91
C THR A 189 17.13 -12.00 -9.37
N THR A 190 15.91 -11.80 -9.88
CA THR A 190 14.73 -12.55 -9.41
C THR A 190 14.86 -14.03 -9.71
N ARG A 191 15.34 -14.42 -10.90
CA ARG A 191 15.56 -15.84 -11.24
C ARG A 191 16.56 -16.54 -10.31
N ARG A 192 17.60 -15.82 -9.88
CA ARG A 192 18.55 -16.34 -8.89
C ARG A 192 17.96 -16.42 -7.49
N GLN A 193 16.98 -15.58 -7.17
CA GLN A 193 16.24 -15.65 -5.91
C GLN A 193 15.20 -16.79 -5.91
N GLU A 194 14.64 -17.15 -7.06
CA GLU A 194 13.71 -18.29 -7.23
C GLU A 194 14.34 -19.62 -6.82
N GLU A 195 15.67 -19.78 -6.96
CA GLU A 195 16.41 -20.94 -6.47
C GLU A 195 16.25 -21.19 -4.96
N TYR A 196 15.87 -20.16 -4.21
CA TYR A 196 15.62 -20.19 -2.77
C TYR A 196 14.13 -20.14 -2.41
N GLY A 197 13.24 -20.37 -3.39
CA GLY A 197 11.80 -20.52 -3.18
C GLY A 197 11.12 -19.24 -2.67
N ILE A 198 11.40 -18.09 -3.29
CA ILE A 198 10.62 -16.88 -3.03
C ILE A 198 9.15 -17.09 -3.44
N PHE A 199 8.25 -16.53 -2.64
CA PHE A 199 6.80 -16.63 -2.79
C PHE A 199 6.25 -15.55 -3.74
N LEU A 200 6.86 -14.36 -3.75
CA LEU A 200 6.36 -13.21 -4.49
C LEU A 200 7.47 -12.20 -4.81
N CYS A 201 7.43 -11.62 -6.01
CA CYS A 201 8.31 -10.51 -6.43
C CYS A 201 7.50 -9.20 -6.52
N GLU A 202 7.72 -8.28 -5.59
CA GLU A 202 7.01 -7.00 -5.51
C GLU A 202 7.83 -5.87 -6.16
N GLN A 203 7.16 -5.14 -7.06
CA GLN A 203 7.63 -3.94 -7.77
C GLN A 203 9.15 -3.90 -8.03
N PRO A 204 9.73 -4.84 -8.79
CA PRO A 204 11.18 -4.85 -9.05
C PRO A 204 11.65 -3.67 -9.91
N VAL A 205 10.79 -3.12 -10.75
CA VAL A 205 11.09 -2.05 -11.71
C VAL A 205 9.96 -1.03 -11.78
N ALA A 206 10.27 0.18 -12.25
CA ALA A 206 9.26 1.21 -12.51
C ALA A 206 8.44 0.91 -13.79
N GLY A 207 7.12 0.90 -13.66
CA GLY A 207 6.13 1.02 -14.73
C GLY A 207 5.48 -0.31 -15.09
N ALA A 208 4.19 -0.27 -15.40
CA ALA A 208 3.42 -1.47 -15.74
C ALA A 208 3.99 -2.21 -16.97
N GLU A 209 4.46 -1.50 -18.00
CA GLU A 209 5.09 -2.13 -19.17
C GLU A 209 6.40 -2.86 -18.81
N ALA A 210 7.21 -2.27 -17.93
CA ALA A 210 8.46 -2.90 -17.49
C ALA A 210 8.16 -4.11 -16.59
N LEU A 211 7.16 -4.00 -15.70
CA LEU A 211 6.66 -5.11 -14.90
C LEU A 211 6.18 -6.28 -15.77
N ALA A 212 5.37 -6.03 -16.81
CA ALA A 212 4.94 -7.07 -17.75
C ALA A 212 6.11 -7.81 -18.43
N ARG A 213 7.18 -7.08 -18.76
CA ARG A 213 8.39 -7.70 -19.31
C ARG A 213 9.14 -8.57 -18.30
N VAL A 214 9.07 -8.24 -17.01
CA VAL A 214 9.63 -9.06 -15.93
C VAL A 214 8.73 -10.28 -15.70
N ALA A 215 7.42 -10.09 -15.48
CA ALA A 215 6.44 -11.13 -15.23
C ALA A 215 6.48 -12.23 -16.32
N GLY A 216 6.60 -11.86 -17.59
CA GLY A 216 6.70 -12.84 -18.69
C GLY A 216 8.02 -13.63 -18.78
N ARG A 217 8.97 -13.46 -17.83
CA ARG A 217 10.32 -14.08 -17.88
C ARG A 217 10.80 -14.68 -16.56
N ILE A 218 9.98 -14.61 -15.52
CA ILE A 218 10.19 -15.23 -14.21
C ILE A 218 9.03 -16.21 -13.93
N ASP A 219 9.22 -17.12 -12.99
CA ASP A 219 8.22 -18.13 -12.62
C ASP A 219 7.40 -17.71 -11.38
N VAL A 220 7.99 -16.92 -10.47
CA VAL A 220 7.31 -16.39 -9.28
C VAL A 220 6.32 -15.29 -9.68
N PRO A 221 5.13 -15.21 -9.04
CA PRO A 221 4.17 -14.15 -9.32
C PRO A 221 4.74 -12.75 -9.01
N VAL A 222 4.37 -11.78 -9.84
CA VAL A 222 4.67 -10.37 -9.65
C VAL A 222 3.54 -9.68 -8.90
N MET A 223 3.92 -8.83 -7.96
CA MET A 223 3.03 -7.90 -7.27
C MET A 223 3.34 -6.47 -7.64
N ALA A 224 2.33 -5.70 -8.00
CA ALA A 224 2.46 -4.26 -8.21
C ALA A 224 2.22 -3.47 -6.90
N ASP A 225 3.05 -2.49 -6.61
CA ASP A 225 2.89 -1.55 -5.49
C ASP A 225 2.81 -0.12 -6.04
N GLU A 226 3.94 0.48 -6.41
CA GLU A 226 4.03 1.84 -6.95
C GLU A 226 3.30 2.00 -8.29
N SER A 227 3.08 0.90 -9.02
CA SER A 227 2.28 0.87 -10.26
C SER A 227 0.78 0.66 -10.04
N ALA A 228 0.29 0.57 -8.79
CA ALA A 228 -1.10 0.18 -8.48
C ALA A 228 -1.82 1.17 -7.54
N TRP A 229 -2.09 2.39 -8.01
CA TRP A 229 -2.69 3.45 -7.17
C TRP A 229 -4.20 3.57 -7.26
N THR A 230 -4.77 3.29 -8.42
CA THR A 230 -6.20 3.47 -8.71
C THR A 230 -6.77 2.26 -9.43
N ALA A 231 -8.10 2.19 -9.53
CA ALA A 231 -8.77 1.16 -10.31
C ALA A 231 -8.35 1.14 -11.79
N LEU A 232 -7.99 2.29 -12.37
CA LEU A 232 -7.47 2.35 -13.74
C LEU A 232 -6.07 1.72 -13.85
N ASP A 233 -5.22 1.92 -12.84
CA ASP A 233 -3.91 1.27 -12.80
C ASP A 233 -4.06 -0.26 -12.69
N ILE A 234 -5.05 -0.74 -11.93
CA ILE A 234 -5.35 -2.19 -11.86
C ILE A 234 -5.79 -2.75 -13.21
N LEU A 235 -6.62 -2.02 -13.96
CA LEU A 235 -7.00 -2.43 -15.31
C LEU A 235 -5.80 -2.50 -16.25
N GLU A 236 -4.95 -1.48 -16.23
CA GLU A 236 -3.74 -1.44 -17.05
C GLU A 236 -2.80 -2.61 -16.72
N LEU A 237 -2.59 -2.89 -15.42
CA LEU A 237 -1.78 -4.03 -14.97
C LEU A 237 -2.36 -5.36 -15.46
N TYR A 238 -3.69 -5.53 -15.41
CA TYR A 238 -4.37 -6.72 -15.91
C TYR A 238 -4.22 -6.88 -17.43
N GLU A 239 -4.49 -5.81 -18.19
CA GLU A 239 -4.42 -5.80 -19.66
C GLU A 239 -3.02 -6.12 -20.18
N LEU A 240 -2.00 -5.64 -19.48
CA LEU A 240 -0.59 -5.90 -19.81
C LEU A 240 -0.08 -7.25 -19.28
N GLN A 241 -0.88 -7.97 -18.49
CA GLN A 241 -0.43 -9.14 -17.72
C GLN A 241 0.82 -8.83 -16.89
N ALA A 242 0.82 -7.66 -16.25
CA ALA A 242 1.98 -7.09 -15.57
C ALA A 242 2.17 -7.59 -14.14
N ALA A 243 1.09 -8.03 -13.51
CA ALA A 243 1.11 -8.55 -12.14
C ALA A 243 -0.09 -9.47 -11.90
N GLU A 244 0.09 -10.52 -11.10
CA GLU A 244 -0.99 -11.40 -10.64
C GLU A 244 -1.72 -10.81 -9.43
N CYS A 245 -1.06 -9.90 -8.71
CA CYS A 245 -1.61 -9.26 -7.53
C CYS A 245 -1.05 -7.84 -7.35
N PHE A 246 -1.61 -7.11 -6.39
CA PHE A 246 -1.12 -5.78 -6.04
C PHE A 246 -1.20 -5.53 -4.54
N SER A 247 -0.40 -4.57 -4.06
CA SER A 247 -0.51 -4.10 -2.69
C SER A 247 -1.43 -2.89 -2.58
N CYS A 248 -2.59 -3.08 -1.95
CA CYS A 248 -3.59 -2.05 -1.78
C CYS A 248 -3.27 -1.20 -0.56
N TYR A 249 -2.92 0.06 -0.77
CA TYR A 249 -2.75 1.04 0.29
C TYR A 249 -3.95 1.95 0.26
N VAL A 250 -4.74 2.04 1.33
CA VAL A 250 -6.00 2.81 1.33
C VAL A 250 -5.79 4.28 0.97
N THR A 251 -4.59 4.80 1.19
CA THR A 251 -4.17 6.17 0.90
C THR A 251 -3.94 6.43 -0.59
N LYS A 252 -3.45 5.47 -1.38
CA LYS A 252 -3.17 5.65 -2.82
C LYS A 252 -4.41 5.98 -3.66
N PRO A 253 -5.55 5.26 -3.53
CA PRO A 253 -6.76 5.59 -4.27
C PRO A 253 -7.49 6.78 -3.64
N GLY A 254 -7.14 7.15 -2.40
CA GLY A 254 -7.65 8.32 -1.69
C GLY A 254 -8.71 8.03 -0.64
N GLY A 255 -8.68 6.85 -0.01
CA GLY A 255 -9.56 6.45 1.08
C GLY A 255 -10.19 5.07 0.93
N LEU A 256 -10.87 4.63 1.98
CA LEU A 256 -11.54 3.33 2.05
C LEU A 256 -12.57 3.16 0.93
N TYR A 257 -13.30 4.22 0.57
CA TYR A 257 -14.33 4.15 -0.46
C TYR A 257 -13.76 3.71 -1.83
N ARG A 258 -12.64 4.30 -2.24
CA ARG A 258 -12.01 4.00 -3.52
C ARG A 258 -11.11 2.77 -3.45
N ALA A 259 -10.48 2.49 -2.30
CA ALA A 259 -9.80 1.23 -2.07
C ALA A 259 -10.75 0.03 -2.22
N ARG A 260 -11.99 0.15 -1.72
CA ARG A 260 -13.04 -0.85 -1.94
C ARG A 260 -13.37 -1.05 -3.41
N GLN A 261 -13.50 0.03 -4.19
CA GLN A 261 -13.73 -0.06 -5.64
C GLN A 261 -12.57 -0.76 -6.37
N GLN A 262 -11.33 -0.46 -5.97
CA GLN A 262 -10.13 -1.13 -6.49
C GLN A 262 -10.15 -2.63 -6.18
N ALA A 263 -10.47 -3.01 -4.94
CA ALA A 263 -10.58 -4.40 -4.51
C ALA A 263 -11.70 -5.17 -5.22
N GLU A 264 -12.87 -4.55 -5.42
CA GLU A 264 -14.00 -5.15 -6.16
C GLU A 264 -13.68 -5.40 -7.62
N LEU A 265 -12.98 -4.45 -8.26
CA LEU A 265 -12.52 -4.60 -9.62
C LEU A 265 -11.51 -5.74 -9.74
N ALA A 266 -10.51 -5.76 -8.86
CA ALA A 266 -9.52 -6.82 -8.80
C ALA A 266 -10.15 -8.21 -8.62
N ALA A 267 -11.13 -8.33 -7.73
CA ALA A 267 -11.87 -9.59 -7.53
C ALA A 267 -12.59 -10.03 -8.82
N THR A 268 -13.15 -9.09 -9.58
CA THR A 268 -13.79 -9.36 -10.88
C THR A 268 -12.78 -9.85 -11.93
N LEU A 269 -11.55 -9.33 -11.87
CA LEU A 269 -10.45 -9.70 -12.78
C LEU A 269 -9.71 -10.97 -12.34
N GLY A 270 -10.02 -11.52 -11.17
CA GLY A 270 -9.29 -12.66 -10.59
C GLY A 270 -7.90 -12.30 -10.04
N MET A 271 -7.64 -11.01 -9.79
CA MET A 271 -6.40 -10.53 -9.20
C MET A 271 -6.49 -10.49 -7.68
N TYR A 272 -5.45 -10.99 -7.01
CA TYR A 272 -5.36 -10.95 -5.56
C TYR A 272 -4.79 -9.61 -5.07
N HIS A 273 -5.03 -9.30 -3.81
CA HIS A 273 -4.39 -8.16 -3.15
C HIS A 273 -4.17 -8.43 -1.67
N ASP A 274 -3.15 -7.79 -1.13
CA ASP A 274 -3.06 -7.56 0.31
C ASP A 274 -3.51 -6.13 0.64
N ILE A 275 -3.48 -5.80 1.94
CA ILE A 275 -3.57 -4.42 2.41
C ILE A 275 -2.20 -4.03 2.95
N GLY A 276 -1.54 -3.11 2.26
CA GLY A 276 -0.27 -2.51 2.68
C GLY A 276 -0.47 -1.24 3.50
N GLY A 277 0.64 -0.66 3.96
CA GLY A 277 0.63 0.56 4.78
C GLY A 277 1.91 1.38 4.64
N SER A 278 1.78 2.68 4.84
CA SER A 278 2.85 3.69 4.77
C SER A 278 3.29 4.17 6.17
N ILE A 279 3.32 3.25 7.14
CA ILE A 279 3.73 3.51 8.54
C ILE A 279 2.68 4.40 9.26
N GLU A 280 1.43 3.97 9.23
CA GLU A 280 0.32 4.60 9.95
C GLU A 280 0.46 4.48 11.48
N MET A 281 -0.17 5.40 12.22
CA MET A 281 -0.20 5.41 13.69
C MET A 281 -1.34 4.58 14.30
N GLY A 282 -2.11 3.88 13.47
CA GLY A 282 -3.25 3.05 13.87
C GLY A 282 -4.61 3.74 13.79
N ILE A 283 -4.67 4.96 13.23
CA ILE A 283 -5.94 5.62 12.83
C ILE A 283 -6.27 5.27 11.38
N GLY A 284 -5.25 5.34 10.51
CA GLY A 284 -5.34 5.06 9.07
C GLY A 284 -5.57 3.60 8.70
#